data_AF-A0A0B8P625-F1
#
_entry.id   AF-A0A0B8P625-F1
#
_cell.length_a   1.000
_cell.length_b   1.000
_cell.length_c   1.000
_cell.angle_alpha   90.00
_cell.angle_beta   90.00
_cell.angle_gamma   90.00
#
_symmetry.space_group_name_H-M   'P 1'
#
loop_
_entity.id
_entity.type
_entity.pdbx_description
1 polymer ?
#
loop_
_entity_poly.entity_id
_entity_poly.type
_entity_poly.pdbx_seq_one_letter_code
_entity_poly.pdbx_strand_id
1 'polypeptide(L)'
;MRELHNTAPDIIIGMEGAPGHQRNPEARGSYEMEHPIFLKEYAEDYQGPAYHGRTYGGFDYMTARMGGVWDALLSEGRRISIFAHSDFHSMAKDFWPGEYSKSHIYLEQETQKGLLDAIKGGQSFVTHGDLISELEFIAQGENDVSNSTVWVAI
;
A
#
# COMPACT_ATOMS: atom_id res chain seq x y z
N MET A 1 9.18 12.93 -3.76
CA MET A 1 8.85 12.13 -2.56
C MET A 1 9.96 12.19 -1.52
N ARG A 2 11.19 11.76 -1.83
CA ARG A 2 12.35 11.86 -0.93
C ARG A 2 12.59 13.28 -0.39
N GLU A 3 12.56 14.29 -1.26
CA GLU A 3 12.75 15.68 -0.85
C GLU A 3 11.64 16.18 0.10
N LEU A 4 10.38 15.82 -0.18
CA LEU A 4 9.25 16.15 0.70
C LEU A 4 9.43 15.52 2.08
N HIS A 5 9.80 14.24 2.13
CA HIS A 5 10.08 13.55 3.40
C HIS A 5 11.35 14.07 4.09
N ASN A 6 12.40 14.48 3.36
CA ASN A 6 13.57 15.12 3.97
C ASN A 6 13.21 16.45 4.63
N THR A 7 12.29 17.19 4.02
CA THR A 7 11.85 18.50 4.50
C THR A 7 10.99 18.38 5.75
N ALA A 8 10.11 17.38 5.79
CA ALA A 8 9.18 17.18 6.90
C ALA A 8 8.91 15.68 7.16
N PRO A 9 9.86 14.95 7.77
CA PRO A 9 9.75 13.50 7.97
C PRO A 9 8.59 13.12 8.91
N ASP A 10 8.20 14.03 9.81
CA ASP A 10 7.08 13.82 10.74
C ASP A 10 5.72 14.24 10.19
N ILE A 11 5.67 14.75 8.95
CA ILE A 11 4.43 15.21 8.28
C ILE A 11 4.13 14.31 7.08
N ILE A 12 5.15 13.99 6.28
CA ILE A 12 5.01 13.09 5.14
C ILE A 12 5.12 11.64 5.63
N ILE A 13 4.02 11.13 6.15
CA ILE A 13 3.98 9.86 6.91
C ILE A 13 3.45 8.66 6.10
N GLY A 14 3.02 8.89 4.86
CA GLY A 14 2.48 7.84 4.02
C GLY A 14 2.11 8.29 2.62
N MET A 15 1.65 7.33 1.82
CA MET A 15 1.13 7.54 0.48
C MET A 15 -0.02 6.57 0.20
N GLU A 16 -0.91 6.96 -0.72
CA GLU A 16 -1.83 6.00 -1.31
C GLU A 16 -1.01 4.99 -2.12
N GLY A 17 -1.16 3.71 -1.77
CA GLY A 17 -0.55 2.61 -2.53
C GLY A 17 -1.59 1.63 -3.08
N ALA A 18 -2.84 1.76 -2.66
CA ALA A 18 -3.97 0.99 -3.15
C ALA A 18 -5.08 1.95 -3.59
N PRO A 19 -5.14 2.31 -4.88
CA PRO A 19 -6.10 3.28 -5.37
C PRO A 19 -7.55 2.79 -5.22
N GLY A 20 -8.50 3.73 -5.17
CA GLY A 20 -9.93 3.45 -5.24
C GLY A 20 -10.39 2.89 -6.60
N HIS A 21 -11.67 3.01 -6.94
CA HIS A 21 -12.19 2.54 -8.24
C HIS A 21 -11.84 1.08 -8.60
N GLN A 22 -11.68 0.20 -7.61
CA GLN A 22 -11.28 -1.20 -7.81
C GLN A 22 -12.37 -2.03 -8.53
N ARG A 23 -13.61 -1.52 -8.57
CA ARG A 23 -14.73 -2.13 -9.29
C ARG A 23 -14.84 -1.69 -10.75
N ASN A 24 -14.07 -0.69 -11.18
CA ASN A 24 -14.10 -0.21 -12.56
C ASN A 24 -13.73 -1.36 -13.53
N PRO A 25 -14.64 -1.78 -14.42
CA PRO A 25 -14.42 -2.93 -15.30
C PRO A 25 -13.46 -2.63 -16.45
N GLU A 26 -13.28 -1.36 -16.79
CA GLU A 26 -12.38 -0.91 -17.86
C GLU A 26 -10.94 -0.85 -17.37
N ALA A 27 -10.74 -0.33 -16.15
CA ALA A 27 -9.43 -0.19 -15.53
C ALA A 27 -9.52 -0.20 -14.00
N ARG A 28 -9.02 -1.26 -13.35
CA ARG A 28 -8.93 -1.31 -11.88
C ARG A 28 -8.02 -0.19 -11.37
N GLY A 29 -8.51 0.60 -10.41
CA GLY A 29 -7.80 1.80 -9.95
C GLY A 29 -8.09 3.05 -10.80
N SER A 30 -8.93 2.94 -11.84
CA SER A 30 -9.10 3.95 -12.90
C SER A 30 -7.78 4.42 -13.51
N TYR A 31 -6.78 3.54 -13.51
CA TYR A 31 -5.53 3.73 -14.21
C TYR A 31 -5.76 3.32 -15.67
N GLU A 32 -6.21 4.29 -16.47
CA GLU A 32 -6.66 4.10 -17.86
C GLU A 32 -5.51 4.15 -18.88
N MET A 33 -4.26 4.32 -18.44
CA MET A 33 -3.11 4.42 -19.35
C MET A 33 -2.62 3.04 -19.80
N GLU A 34 -3.03 2.65 -21.01
CA GLU A 34 -2.56 1.42 -21.66
C GLU A 34 -1.09 1.52 -22.13
N HIS A 35 -0.60 2.73 -22.38
CA HIS A 35 0.74 2.95 -22.90
C HIS A 35 1.80 2.86 -21.80
N PRO A 36 2.92 2.15 -22.06
CA PRO A 36 4.04 2.11 -21.13
C PRO A 36 4.59 3.51 -20.88
N ILE A 37 4.75 3.87 -19.60
CA ILE A 37 5.43 5.09 -19.20
C ILE A 37 6.92 4.81 -19.18
N PHE A 38 7.70 5.64 -19.87
CA PHE A 38 9.17 5.61 -19.80
C PHE A 38 9.63 6.77 -18.92
N LEU A 39 10.34 6.45 -17.84
CA LEU A 39 10.95 7.47 -17.00
C LEU A 39 12.24 7.93 -17.67
N LYS A 40 12.18 9.08 -18.34
CA LYS A 40 13.31 9.65 -19.08
C LYS A 40 14.57 9.84 -18.22
N GLU A 41 14.38 10.08 -16.92
CA GLU A 41 15.45 10.20 -15.92
C GLU A 41 16.25 8.90 -15.71
N TYR A 42 15.63 7.73 -15.92
CA TYR A 42 16.28 6.42 -15.77
C TYR A 42 16.55 5.74 -17.11
N ALA A 43 16.39 6.45 -18.23
CA ALA A 43 16.48 5.85 -19.57
C ALA A 43 17.89 5.31 -19.90
N GLU A 44 18.94 5.82 -19.22
CA GLU A 44 20.31 5.33 -19.36
C GLU A 44 20.53 4.00 -18.63
N ASP A 45 19.96 3.85 -17.43
CA ASP A 45 20.09 2.65 -16.58
C ASP A 45 19.03 1.58 -16.87
N TYR A 46 17.88 1.98 -17.42
CA TYR A 46 16.75 1.11 -17.71
C TYR A 46 16.01 1.56 -18.98
N GLN A 47 16.19 0.77 -20.06
CA GLN A 47 15.58 1.03 -21.38
C GLN A 47 14.18 0.43 -21.53
N GLY A 48 13.65 -0.21 -20.49
CA GLY A 48 12.32 -0.82 -20.49
C GLY A 48 11.20 0.16 -20.11
N PRO A 49 9.93 -0.23 -20.30
CA PRO A 49 8.81 0.54 -19.75
C PRO A 49 8.92 0.55 -18.23
N ALA A 50 8.89 1.74 -17.62
CA ALA A 50 8.96 1.88 -16.17
C ALA A 50 7.77 1.19 -15.51
N TYR A 51 6.56 1.37 -16.06
CA TYR A 51 5.36 0.60 -15.74
C TYR A 51 4.24 0.82 -16.77
N HIS A 52 3.25 -0.05 -16.77
CA HIS A 52 1.97 0.17 -17.45
C HIS A 52 1.09 0.98 -16.51
N GLY A 53 0.42 2.03 -16.99
CA GLY A 53 -0.48 2.84 -16.17
C GLY A 53 -1.76 2.07 -15.81
N ARG A 54 -1.61 0.99 -15.04
CA ARG A 54 -2.61 0.08 -14.49
C ARG A 54 -2.18 -0.35 -13.08
N THR A 55 -3.11 -0.86 -12.28
CA THR A 55 -2.78 -1.47 -11.00
C THR A 55 -2.13 -2.85 -11.14
N TYR A 56 -1.34 -3.24 -10.15
CA TYR A 56 -0.66 -4.53 -10.04
C TYR A 56 -1.20 -5.25 -8.81
N GLY A 57 -2.14 -6.19 -9.03
CA GLY A 57 -2.84 -6.85 -7.92
C GLY A 57 -3.73 -5.89 -7.10
N GLY A 58 -4.20 -4.80 -7.71
CA GLY A 58 -5.00 -3.76 -7.05
C GLY A 58 -4.16 -2.65 -6.41
N PHE A 59 -2.84 -2.77 -6.37
CA PHE A 59 -1.93 -1.75 -5.84
C PHE A 59 -1.28 -0.92 -6.94
N ASP A 60 -0.86 0.29 -6.62
CA ASP A 60 -0.03 1.13 -7.46
C ASP A 60 1.35 0.49 -7.69
N TYR A 61 1.94 0.71 -8.86
CA TYR A 61 3.25 0.17 -9.22
C TYR A 61 4.36 0.52 -8.22
N MET A 62 4.34 1.74 -7.69
CA MET A 62 5.32 2.25 -6.73
C MET A 62 5.30 1.49 -5.40
N THR A 63 4.18 0.83 -5.11
CA THR A 63 3.96 -0.01 -3.93
C THR A 63 4.17 -1.49 -4.25
N ALA A 64 3.64 -1.98 -5.37
CA ALA A 64 3.59 -3.41 -5.70
C ALA A 64 4.92 -3.98 -6.23
N ARG A 65 5.82 -3.13 -6.73
CA ARG A 65 7.09 -3.58 -7.33
C ARG A 65 8.10 -3.95 -6.25
N MET A 66 8.48 -5.23 -6.20
CA MET A 66 9.62 -5.71 -5.42
C MET A 66 10.92 -5.01 -5.85
N GLY A 67 11.70 -4.55 -4.87
CA GLY A 67 12.88 -3.71 -5.07
C GLY A 67 12.56 -2.33 -5.66
N GLY A 68 11.28 -1.94 -5.70
CA GLY A 68 10.79 -0.71 -6.28
C GLY A 68 10.88 0.47 -5.32
N VAL A 69 10.00 1.45 -5.53
CA VAL A 69 10.10 2.73 -4.81
C VAL A 69 9.81 2.57 -3.32
N TRP A 70 8.77 1.83 -2.95
CA TRP A 70 8.45 1.61 -1.53
C TRP A 70 9.58 0.87 -0.80
N ASP A 71 10.09 -0.22 -1.37
CA ASP A 71 11.23 -0.96 -0.81
C ASP A 71 12.47 -0.08 -0.66
N ALA A 72 12.78 0.76 -1.66
CA ALA A 72 13.91 1.69 -1.60
C ALA A 72 13.73 2.70 -0.45
N LEU A 73 12.54 3.29 -0.30
CA LEU A 73 12.25 4.23 0.79
C LEU A 73 12.40 3.57 2.16
N LEU A 74 11.90 2.35 2.32
CA LEU A 74 12.06 1.57 3.56
C LEU A 74 13.53 1.23 3.83
N SER A 75 14.30 0.85 2.80
CA SER A 75 15.73 0.54 2.92
C SER A 75 16.58 1.76 3.31
N GLU A 76 16.14 2.97 2.94
CA GLU A 76 16.72 4.24 3.37
C GLU A 76 16.34 4.62 4.81
N GLY A 77 15.52 3.82 5.49
CA GLY A 77 15.04 4.08 6.85
C GLY A 77 13.86 5.05 6.93
N ARG A 78 13.18 5.33 5.82
CA ARG A 78 12.01 6.23 5.79
C ARG A 78 10.75 5.45 6.17
N ARG A 79 9.98 5.99 7.12
CA ARG A 79 8.74 5.38 7.60
C ARG A 79 7.58 5.94 6.80
N ILE A 80 7.21 5.22 5.74
CA ILE A 80 6.14 5.58 4.81
C ILE A 80 5.08 4.49 4.85
N SER A 81 3.95 4.80 5.47
CA SER A 81 2.79 3.91 5.52
C SER A 81 2.05 3.91 4.19
N ILE A 82 1.49 2.75 3.83
CA ILE A 82 0.66 2.57 2.65
C ILE A 82 -0.81 2.61 3.07
N PHE A 83 -1.61 3.36 2.32
CA PHE A 83 -3.05 3.43 2.52
C PHE A 83 -3.83 2.96 1.29
N ALA A 84 -4.98 2.36 1.59
CA ALA A 84 -6.07 2.09 0.67
C ALA A 84 -7.19 3.11 0.87
N HIS A 85 -7.73 3.60 -0.24
CA HIS A 85 -8.89 4.48 -0.27
C HIS A 85 -9.98 3.89 -1.17
N SER A 86 -11.24 4.29 -0.93
CA SER A 86 -12.36 3.84 -1.77
C SER A 86 -12.48 4.66 -3.05
N ASP A 87 -12.11 5.94 -3.00
CA ASP A 87 -12.40 6.96 -4.01
C ASP A 87 -13.87 6.93 -4.48
N PHE A 88 -14.78 6.71 -3.51
CA PHE A 88 -16.18 6.43 -3.79
C PHE A 88 -16.89 7.65 -4.38
N HIS A 89 -17.28 7.54 -5.64
CA HIS A 89 -18.12 8.50 -6.36
C HIS A 89 -19.48 7.90 -6.71
N SER A 90 -19.53 6.59 -7.00
CA SER A 90 -20.78 5.88 -7.29
C SER A 90 -20.62 4.36 -7.29
N MET A 91 -21.74 3.65 -7.11
CA MET A 91 -21.81 2.21 -7.33
C MET A 91 -21.68 1.77 -8.81
N ALA A 92 -21.26 2.64 -9.73
CA ALA A 92 -20.98 2.22 -11.11
C ALA A 92 -19.55 1.67 -11.25
N LYS A 93 -18.58 2.36 -10.65
CA LYS A 93 -17.14 2.03 -10.72
C LYS A 93 -16.52 1.74 -9.35
N ASP A 94 -17.30 1.86 -8.28
CA ASP A 94 -16.81 1.74 -6.91
C ASP A 94 -17.52 0.65 -6.10
N PHE A 95 -16.77 0.16 -5.12
CA PHE A 95 -17.30 -0.53 -3.94
C PHE A 95 -17.60 0.51 -2.86
N TRP A 96 -18.52 0.20 -1.94
CA TRP A 96 -18.73 1.05 -0.77
C TRP A 96 -17.41 1.22 0.02
N PRO A 97 -17.20 2.36 0.69
CA PRO A 97 -16.06 2.52 1.59
C PRO A 97 -15.98 1.36 2.60
N GLY A 98 -14.84 0.66 2.62
CA GLY A 98 -14.60 -0.51 3.48
C GLY A 98 -15.16 -1.84 2.99
N GLU A 99 -15.87 -1.91 1.85
CA GLU A 99 -16.39 -3.18 1.29
C GLU A 99 -15.29 -4.01 0.62
N TYR A 100 -14.37 -3.36 -0.09
CA TYR A 100 -13.26 -4.05 -0.78
C TYR A 100 -11.90 -3.54 -0.34
N SER A 101 -11.70 -2.23 -0.27
CA SER A 101 -10.41 -1.64 0.12
C SER A 101 -10.47 -1.19 1.58
N LYS A 102 -9.57 -1.72 2.42
CA LYS A 102 -9.49 -1.40 3.85
C LYS A 102 -8.07 -1.03 4.25
N SER A 103 -7.95 0.02 5.06
CA SER A 103 -6.73 0.35 5.80
C SER A 103 -6.96 0.04 7.26
N HIS A 104 -6.24 -0.93 7.80
CA HIS A 104 -6.28 -1.31 9.20
C HIS A 104 -5.17 -0.58 9.93
N ILE A 105 -5.51 0.07 11.04
CA ILE A 105 -4.56 0.82 11.86
C ILE A 105 -4.75 0.38 13.29
N TYR A 106 -3.67 -0.09 13.91
CA TYR A 106 -3.67 -0.46 15.32
C TYR A 106 -3.52 0.80 16.18
N LEU A 107 -4.46 1.02 17.09
CA LEU A 107 -4.47 2.18 17.98
C LEU A 107 -4.26 1.73 19.43
N GLU A 108 -3.20 2.20 20.07
CA GLU A 108 -3.07 2.08 21.54
C GLU A 108 -4.08 2.98 22.27
N GLN A 109 -4.40 4.12 21.67
CA GLN A 109 -5.35 5.10 22.18
C GLN A 109 -6.23 5.59 21.04
N GLU A 110 -7.55 5.50 21.19
CA GLU A 110 -8.54 6.00 20.22
C GLU A 110 -8.67 7.53 20.27
N THR A 111 -7.59 8.22 19.93
CA THR A 111 -7.51 9.68 19.87
C THR A 111 -6.87 10.12 18.56
N GLN A 112 -7.04 11.38 18.16
CA GLN A 112 -6.36 11.93 16.98
C GLN A 112 -4.84 11.80 17.08
N LYS A 113 -4.29 12.03 18.28
CA LYS A 113 -2.86 11.85 18.53
C LYS A 113 -2.46 10.38 18.39
N GLY A 114 -3.23 9.47 18.99
CA GLY A 114 -2.99 8.03 18.87
C GLY A 114 -3.04 7.53 17.43
N LEU A 115 -3.96 8.03 16.61
CA LEU A 115 -4.02 7.75 15.18
C LEU A 115 -2.75 8.22 14.45
N LEU A 116 -2.32 9.46 14.69
CA LEU A 116 -1.09 9.98 14.08
C LEU A 116 0.15 9.22 14.53
N ASP A 117 0.23 8.88 15.82
CA ASP A 117 1.33 8.10 16.39
C ASP A 117 1.37 6.70 15.76
N ALA A 118 0.23 6.03 15.61
CA ALA A 118 0.12 4.72 14.98
C ALA A 118 0.56 4.74 13.51
N ILE A 119 0.09 5.75 12.74
CA ILE A 119 0.50 5.92 11.34
C ILE A 119 2.01 6.16 11.23
N LYS A 120 2.57 7.06 12.06
CA LYS A 120 4.01 7.34 12.12
C LYS A 120 4.84 6.13 12.54
N GLY A 121 4.27 5.30 13.41
CA GLY A 121 4.85 4.05 13.87
C GLY A 121 4.85 2.94 12.82
N GLY A 122 4.11 3.10 11.71
CA GLY A 122 3.90 2.06 10.71
C GLY A 122 2.98 0.95 11.20
N GLN A 123 2.11 1.23 12.18
CA GLN A 123 1.19 0.28 12.79
C GLN A 123 -0.07 0.10 11.91
N SER A 124 0.13 -0.15 10.62
CA SER A 124 -0.94 -0.23 9.65
C SER A 124 -0.67 -1.26 8.56
N PHE A 125 -1.73 -1.87 8.06
CA PHE A 125 -1.70 -2.71 6.86
C PHE A 125 -2.95 -2.50 6.01
N VAL A 126 -2.86 -2.86 4.74
CA VAL A 126 -3.94 -2.69 3.77
C VAL A 126 -4.41 -4.05 3.28
N THR A 127 -5.72 -4.19 3.10
CA THR A 127 -6.32 -5.37 2.49
C THR A 127 -7.24 -4.98 1.33
N HIS A 128 -7.31 -5.90 0.37
CA HIS A 128 -8.23 -5.84 -0.77
C HIS A 128 -9.13 -7.08 -0.78
N GLY A 129 -10.42 -6.83 -0.94
CA GLY A 129 -11.46 -7.81 -0.67
C GLY A 129 -11.42 -8.27 0.79
N ASP A 130 -12.08 -9.39 1.02
CA ASP A 130 -12.08 -10.15 2.27
C ASP A 130 -12.05 -11.64 1.91
N LEU A 131 -11.18 -12.01 0.97
CA LEU A 131 -11.14 -13.38 0.41
C LEU A 131 -10.74 -14.42 1.46
N ILE A 132 -10.07 -13.97 2.52
CA ILE A 132 -9.59 -14.81 3.62
C ILE A 132 -10.16 -14.21 4.90
N SER A 133 -11.08 -14.93 5.54
CA SER A 133 -11.65 -14.54 6.84
C SER A 133 -10.72 -14.87 8.01
N GLU A 134 -9.75 -15.77 7.79
CA GLU A 134 -8.84 -16.28 8.81
C GLU A 134 -7.54 -16.79 8.16
N LEU A 135 -6.39 -16.33 8.67
CA LEU A 135 -5.06 -16.79 8.22
C LEU A 135 -4.26 -17.27 9.43
N GLU A 136 -3.92 -18.57 9.44
CA GLU A 136 -2.97 -19.17 10.37
C GLU A 136 -1.64 -19.42 9.63
N PHE A 137 -0.52 -18.96 10.18
CA PHE A 137 0.80 -19.34 9.68
C PHE A 137 1.75 -19.68 10.83
N ILE A 138 2.67 -20.62 10.56
CA ILE A 138 3.69 -21.08 11.50
C ILE A 138 5.04 -20.69 10.91
N ALA A 139 5.79 -19.83 11.61
CA ALA A 139 7.17 -19.50 11.27
C ALA A 139 8.12 -20.32 12.15
N GLN A 140 9.15 -20.92 11.54
CA GLN A 140 10.14 -21.75 12.25
C GLN A 140 11.54 -21.27 11.88
N GLY A 141 12.34 -20.91 12.89
CA GLY A 141 13.75 -20.59 12.72
C GLY A 141 14.62 -21.82 12.91
N GLU A 142 15.78 -21.87 12.23
CA GLU A 142 16.67 -23.05 12.20
C GLU A 142 17.17 -23.51 13.60
N ASN A 143 17.09 -22.64 14.63
CA ASN A 143 17.55 -22.93 15.99
C ASN A 143 16.56 -22.57 17.12
N ASP A 144 15.33 -22.15 16.82
CA ASP A 144 14.31 -21.90 17.86
C ASP A 144 12.91 -22.17 17.31
N VAL A 145 12.21 -23.11 17.94
CA VAL A 145 10.79 -23.38 17.66
C VAL A 145 9.96 -22.48 18.58
N SER A 146 9.73 -21.23 18.17
CA SER A 146 8.70 -20.39 18.78
C SER A 146 7.44 -20.48 17.91
N ASN A 147 6.46 -21.28 18.32
CA ASN A 147 5.12 -21.21 17.72
C ASN A 147 4.46 -19.91 18.18
N SER A 148 4.28 -18.96 17.27
CA SER A 148 3.49 -17.76 17.50
C SER A 148 2.30 -17.80 16.56
N THR A 149 1.11 -17.95 17.14
CA THR A 149 -0.16 -17.82 16.41
C THR A 149 -0.58 -16.36 16.47
N VAL A 150 -0.63 -15.70 15.32
CA VAL A 150 -1.23 -14.36 15.20
C VAL A 150 -2.57 -14.54 14.51
N TRP A 151 -3.66 -14.27 15.23
CA TRP A 151 -4.99 -14.23 14.64
C TRP A 151 -5.14 -12.90 13.90
N VAL A 152 -5.16 -12.95 12.57
CA VAL A 152 -5.55 -11.80 11.74
C VAL A 152 -6.95 -12.07 11.22
N ALA A 153 -7.94 -11.51 11.89
CA ALA A 153 -9.30 -11.39 11.34
C ALA A 153 -9.35 -10.08 10.52
N ILE A 154 -9.70 -10.17 9.24
CA ILE A 154 -9.76 -9.04 8.28
C ILE A 154 -11.21 -8.60 8.09
#